data_AF-A0A1H6MCN2-F1
#
_entry.id   AF-A0A1H6MCN2-F1
#
_cell.length_a   1.000
_cell.length_b   1.000
_cell.length_c   1.000
_cell.angle_alpha   90.00
_cell.angle_beta   90.00
_cell.angle_gamma   90.00
#
_symmetry.space_group_name_H-M   'P 1'
#
loop_
_entity.id
_entity.type
_entity.pdbx_description
1 polymer ?
#
loop_
_entity_poly.entity_id
_entity_poly.type
_entity_poly.pdbx_seq_one_letter_code
_entity_poly.pdbx_strand_id
1 'polypeptide(L)'
;MAKNKSKIEFLFSQPSYWIEEINGILYNAIIDYMEEKNMNNTDLAKHLGISNGRVSQILNDGEINYGIKKIIEISLKIGKIPKFELKDKNELISRILDCETKTIHFDYSESISRNLDVKQTRIIPLKKDIEIPFLENQYIN
;
A
#
# COMPACT_ATOMS: atom_id res chain seq x y z
N MET A 1 0.14 11.46 24.20
CA MET A 1 1.16 11.42 23.13
C MET A 1 2.01 10.14 23.16
N ALA A 2 2.63 9.74 24.28
CA ALA A 2 3.50 8.56 24.36
C ALA A 2 2.87 7.22 23.89
N LYS A 3 1.61 6.94 24.26
CA LYS A 3 0.88 5.72 23.85
C LYS A 3 0.59 5.63 22.34
N ASN A 4 0.62 6.75 21.61
CA ASN A 4 0.42 6.75 20.17
C ASN A 4 1.74 6.50 19.42
N LYS A 5 2.83 7.12 19.92
CA LYS A 5 4.19 6.88 19.42
C LYS A 5 4.57 5.40 19.46
N SER A 6 4.34 4.72 20.59
CA SER A 6 4.67 3.29 20.73
C SER A 6 3.88 2.40 19.76
N LYS A 7 2.63 2.76 19.43
CA LYS A 7 1.81 2.01 18.46
C LYS A 7 2.32 2.19 17.03
N ILE A 8 2.69 3.42 16.65
CA ILE A 8 3.25 3.73 15.32
C ILE A 8 4.59 3.04 15.14
N GLU A 9 5.45 3.09 16.16
CA GLU A 9 6.74 2.38 16.16
C GLU A 9 6.56 0.87 15.97
N PHE A 10 5.59 0.27 16.65
CA PHE A 10 5.26 -1.14 16.50
C PHE A 10 4.72 -1.47 15.10
N LEU A 11 3.88 -0.60 14.52
CA LEU A 11 3.34 -0.80 13.17
C LEU A 11 4.45 -0.74 12.11
N PHE A 12 5.31 0.26 12.19
CA PHE A 12 6.41 0.46 11.22
C PHE A 12 7.53 -0.57 11.37
N SER A 13 7.62 -1.26 12.50
CA SER A 13 8.50 -2.42 12.62
C SER A 13 7.95 -3.67 11.95
N GLN A 14 6.69 -3.71 11.52
CA GLN A 14 6.11 -4.87 10.85
C GLN A 14 6.43 -4.85 9.35
N PRO A 15 7.12 -5.86 8.78
CA PRO A 15 7.33 -5.94 7.34
C PRO A 15 6.03 -5.99 6.54
N SER A 16 4.99 -6.63 7.08
CA SER A 16 3.68 -6.74 6.46
C SER A 16 3.05 -5.38 6.19
N TYR A 17 3.26 -4.38 7.06
CA TYR A 17 2.75 -3.03 6.84
C TYR A 17 3.27 -2.44 5.53
N TRP A 18 4.59 -2.49 5.32
CA TRP A 18 5.24 -1.96 4.12
C TRP A 18 4.90 -2.77 2.86
N ILE A 19 4.72 -4.09 3.00
CA ILE A 19 4.27 -4.94 1.89
C ILE A 19 2.87 -4.54 1.45
N GLU A 20 1.93 -4.40 2.39
CA GLU A 20 0.55 -3.99 2.09
C GLU A 20 0.49 -2.57 1.52
N GLU A 21 1.36 -1.66 1.98
CA GLU A 21 1.48 -0.32 1.42
C GLU A 21 1.89 -0.36 -0.06
N ILE A 22 2.96 -1.08 -0.38
CA ILE A 22 3.43 -1.25 -1.77
C ILE A 22 2.36 -1.92 -2.63
N ASN A 23 1.67 -2.93 -2.09
CA ASN A 23 0.58 -3.63 -2.76
C ASN A 23 -0.58 -2.69 -3.07
N GLY A 24 -0.98 -1.85 -2.11
CA GLY A 24 -2.04 -0.86 -2.31
C GLY A 24 -1.68 0.15 -3.39
N ILE A 25 -0.44 0.65 -3.40
CA ILE A 25 0.06 1.56 -4.45
C ILE A 25 -0.01 0.89 -5.83
N LEU A 26 0.46 -0.35 -5.94
CA LEU A 26 0.46 -1.07 -7.21
C LEU A 26 -0.96 -1.40 -7.67
N TYR A 27 -1.84 -1.81 -6.75
CA TYR A 27 -3.25 -2.08 -7.03
C TYR A 27 -3.93 -0.85 -7.63
N ASN A 28 -3.83 0.30 -6.95
CA ASN A 28 -4.44 1.54 -7.43
C ASN A 28 -3.90 1.93 -8.81
N ALA A 29 -2.59 1.83 -9.02
CA ALA A 29 -1.99 2.13 -10.32
C ALA A 29 -2.49 1.20 -11.44
N ILE A 30 -2.77 -0.06 -11.14
CA ILE A 30 -3.36 -1.02 -12.09
C ILE A 30 -4.81 -0.63 -12.39
N ILE A 31 -5.61 -0.30 -11.38
CA ILE A 31 -7.01 0.12 -11.55
C ILE A 31 -7.09 1.39 -12.40
N ASP A 32 -6.31 2.43 -12.05
CA ASP A 32 -6.26 3.68 -12.81
C ASP A 32 -5.90 3.42 -14.28
N TYR A 33 -4.90 2.56 -14.52
CA TYR A 33 -4.49 2.19 -15.86
C TYR A 33 -5.60 1.45 -16.64
N MET A 34 -6.33 0.54 -15.98
CA MET A 34 -7.46 -0.15 -16.60
C MET A 34 -8.58 0.83 -16.97
N GLU A 35 -8.91 1.76 -16.08
CA GLU A 35 -9.96 2.76 -16.31
C GLU A 35 -9.57 3.72 -17.45
N GLU A 36 -8.35 4.27 -17.42
CA GLU A 36 -7.83 5.17 -18.47
C GLU A 36 -7.82 4.52 -19.86
N LYS A 37 -7.59 3.20 -19.92
CA LYS A 37 -7.51 2.43 -21.17
C LYS A 37 -8.78 1.66 -21.50
N ASN A 38 -9.84 1.77 -20.69
CA ASN A 38 -11.07 0.99 -20.80
C ASN A 38 -10.81 -0.52 -20.96
N MET A 39 -9.84 -1.06 -20.22
CA MET A 39 -9.45 -2.48 -20.30
C MET A 39 -10.33 -3.34 -19.38
N ASN A 40 -10.75 -4.49 -19.89
CA ASN A 40 -11.30 -5.56 -19.04
C ASN A 40 -10.17 -6.46 -18.49
N ASN A 41 -10.53 -7.40 -17.60
CA ASN A 41 -9.56 -8.30 -16.96
C ASN A 41 -8.74 -9.13 -17.97
N THR A 42 -9.33 -9.51 -19.11
CA THR A 42 -8.65 -10.29 -20.15
C THR A 42 -7.62 -9.46 -20.89
N ASP A 43 -7.94 -8.19 -21.16
CA ASP A 43 -7.01 -7.26 -21.80
C ASP A 43 -5.84 -6.94 -20.88
N LEU A 44 -6.12 -6.72 -19.59
CA LEU A 44 -5.08 -6.52 -18.58
C LEU A 44 -4.16 -7.75 -18.47
N ALA A 45 -4.71 -8.96 -18.45
CA ALA A 45 -3.93 -10.19 -18.36
C ALA A 45 -2.94 -10.33 -19.52
N LYS A 46 -3.41 -10.07 -20.75
CA LYS A 46 -2.58 -10.07 -21.96
C LYS A 46 -1.50 -9.00 -21.88
N HIS A 47 -1.84 -7.79 -21.48
CA HIS A 47 -0.92 -6.66 -21.38
C HIS A 47 0.19 -6.93 -20.34
N LEU A 48 -0.19 -7.35 -19.13
CA LEU A 48 0.74 -7.68 -18.05
C LEU A 48 1.51 -8.99 -18.29
N GLY A 49 1.05 -9.83 -19.22
CA GLY A 49 1.63 -11.14 -19.49
C GLY A 49 1.50 -12.07 -18.29
N ILE A 50 0.33 -12.09 -17.65
CA ILE A 50 -0.02 -12.97 -16.54
C ILE A 50 -1.34 -13.69 -16.84
N SER A 51 -1.66 -14.75 -16.09
CA SER A 51 -2.91 -15.49 -16.33
C SER A 51 -4.15 -14.69 -15.92
N ASN A 52 -5.28 -14.96 -16.58
CA ASN A 52 -6.58 -14.37 -16.21
C ASN A 52 -6.95 -14.66 -14.74
N GLY A 53 -6.65 -15.88 -14.26
CA GLY A 53 -6.88 -16.25 -12.86
C GLY A 53 -6.07 -15.36 -11.90
N ARG A 54 -4.81 -15.05 -12.25
CA ARG A 54 -3.98 -14.17 -11.44
C ARG A 54 -4.47 -12.73 -11.44
N VAL A 55 -4.97 -12.23 -12.58
CA VAL A 55 -5.65 -10.91 -12.63
C VAL A 55 -6.87 -10.91 -11.71
N SER A 56 -7.71 -11.93 -11.75
CA SER A 56 -8.89 -12.01 -10.88
C SER A 56 -8.51 -12.01 -9.39
N GLN A 57 -7.45 -12.71 -8.98
CA GLN A 57 -6.98 -12.68 -7.59
C GLN A 57 -6.54 -11.28 -7.16
N ILE A 58 -5.81 -10.57 -8.03
CA ILE A 58 -5.40 -9.18 -7.76
C ILE A 58 -6.63 -8.28 -7.59
N LEU A 59 -7.58 -8.36 -8.53
CA LEU A 59 -8.70 -7.43 -8.60
C LEU A 59 -9.78 -7.70 -7.54
N ASN A 60 -10.04 -8.98 -7.23
CA ASN A 60 -11.10 -9.39 -6.31
C ASN A 60 -10.61 -9.52 -4.86
N ASP A 61 -9.45 -10.15 -4.66
CA ASP A 61 -8.93 -10.48 -3.33
C ASP A 61 -7.89 -9.46 -2.84
N GLY A 62 -7.47 -8.52 -3.70
CA GLY A 62 -6.37 -7.61 -3.43
C GLY A 62 -5.02 -8.33 -3.31
N GLU A 63 -4.93 -9.60 -3.69
CA GLU A 63 -3.77 -10.43 -3.42
C GLU A 63 -2.64 -10.08 -4.39
N ILE A 64 -1.73 -9.23 -3.94
CA ILE A 64 -0.51 -8.89 -4.67
C ILE A 64 0.67 -9.41 -3.83
N ASN A 65 1.05 -10.67 -4.03
CA ASN A 65 2.26 -11.20 -3.39
C ASN A 65 3.33 -11.48 -4.45
N TYR A 66 3.84 -10.40 -5.03
CA TYR A 66 4.87 -10.47 -6.07
C TYR A 66 6.24 -10.14 -5.49
N GLY A 67 7.26 -10.86 -5.96
CA GLY A 67 8.64 -10.43 -5.75
C GLY A 67 8.91 -9.09 -6.42
N ILE A 68 9.89 -8.34 -5.88
CA ILE A 68 10.27 -6.99 -6.33
C ILE A 68 10.45 -6.88 -7.86
N LYS A 69 11.05 -7.89 -8.49
CA LYS A 69 11.23 -7.95 -9.95
C LYS A 69 9.90 -7.81 -10.69
N LYS A 70 8.87 -8.54 -10.24
CA LYS A 70 7.57 -8.56 -10.91
C LYS A 70 6.79 -7.27 -10.66
N ILE A 71 6.93 -6.67 -9.48
CA ILE A 71 6.38 -5.34 -9.17
C ILE A 71 6.95 -4.30 -10.14
N ILE A 72 8.27 -4.31 -10.36
CA ILE A 72 8.94 -3.41 -11.30
C ILE A 72 8.45 -3.65 -12.73
N GLU A 73 8.42 -4.91 -13.19
CA GLU A 73 7.91 -5.27 -14.52
C GLU A 73 6.49 -4.76 -14.76
N ILE A 74 5.58 -4.98 -13.81
CA ILE A 74 4.19 -4.53 -13.91
C ILE A 74 4.14 -3.01 -13.95
N SER A 75 4.84 -2.34 -13.03
CA SER A 75 4.90 -0.86 -12.97
C SER A 75 5.30 -0.26 -14.31
N LEU A 76 6.37 -0.78 -14.93
CA LEU A 76 6.84 -0.31 -16.23
C LEU A 76 5.82 -0.56 -17.35
N LYS A 77 5.16 -1.73 -17.34
CA LYS A 77 4.13 -2.06 -18.34
C LYS A 77 2.91 -1.15 -18.26
N ILE A 78 2.53 -0.67 -17.07
CA ILE A 78 1.44 0.29 -16.89
C ILE A 78 1.91 1.75 -17.02
N GLY A 79 3.13 1.97 -17.50
CA GLY A 79 3.68 3.31 -17.75
C GLY A 79 4.06 4.08 -16.48
N LYS A 80 4.29 3.39 -15.35
CA LYS A 80 4.73 3.97 -14.08
C LYS A 80 6.19 3.64 -13.82
N ILE A 81 6.91 4.57 -13.19
CA ILE A 81 8.28 4.36 -12.74
C ILE A 81 8.27 4.13 -11.23
N PRO A 82 8.65 2.95 -10.71
CA PRO A 82 8.72 2.73 -9.28
C PRO A 82 9.91 3.48 -8.68
N LYS A 83 9.67 4.21 -7.59
CA LYS A 83 10.70 4.95 -6.83
C LYS A 83 10.75 4.40 -5.41
N PHE A 84 11.95 4.02 -4.96
CA PHE A 84 12.19 3.55 -3.59
C PHE A 84 13.01 4.58 -2.84
N GLU A 85 12.58 4.92 -1.63
CA GLU A 85 13.26 5.87 -0.75
C GLU A 85 13.37 5.24 0.64
N LEU A 86 14.54 5.36 1.26
CA LEU A 86 14.76 4.96 2.65
C LEU A 86 14.87 6.24 3.48
N LYS A 87 13.95 6.40 4.43
CA LYS A 87 13.86 7.57 5.30
C LYS A 87 14.33 7.22 6.71
N ASP A 88 14.79 8.22 7.45
CA ASP A 88 15.07 8.04 8.86
C ASP A 88 13.77 7.72 9.62
N LYS A 89 13.82 6.65 10.42
CA LYS A 89 12.67 6.16 11.17
C LYS A 89 12.15 7.21 12.17
N ASN A 90 13.04 7.86 12.91
CA ASN A 90 12.66 8.79 13.97
C ASN A 90 12.12 10.10 13.40
N GLU A 91 12.68 10.54 12.28
CA GLU A 91 12.17 11.68 11.53
C GLU A 91 10.74 11.42 11.06
N LEU A 92 10.48 10.26 10.45
CA LEU A 92 9.15 9.90 9.96
C LEU A 92 8.12 9.82 11.08
N ILE A 93 8.45 9.18 12.20
CA ILE A 93 7.55 9.06 13.35
C ILE A 93 7.22 10.42 13.95
N SER A 94 8.23 11.30 14.09
CA SER A 94 8.02 12.66 14.61
C SER A 94 7.05 13.44 13.71
N ARG A 95 7.26 13.42 12.39
CA ARG A 95 6.36 14.07 11.43
C ARG A 95 4.91 13.59 11.55
N ILE A 96 4.68 12.28 11.73
CA ILE A 96 3.33 11.72 11.85
C ILE A 96 2.67 12.13 13.18
N LEU A 97 3.45 12.21 14.26
CA LEU A 97 2.94 12.61 15.58
C LEU A 97 2.63 14.11 15.65
N ASP A 98 3.34 14.93 14.88
CA ASP A 98 3.16 16.39 14.82
C ASP A 98 1.98 16.81 13.92
N CYS A 99 1.48 15.93 13.05
CA CYS A 99 0.26 16.16 12.28
C CYS A 99 -1.00 15.99 13.16
N GLU A 100 -1.61 17.10 13.61
CA GLU A 100 -2.88 17.09 14.36
C GLU A 100 -4.09 16.61 13.54
N THR A 101 -3.96 16.49 12.21
CA THR A 101 -5.03 16.02 11.32
C THR A 101 -4.88 14.53 11.02
N LYS A 102 -5.91 13.75 11.38
CA LYS A 102 -6.10 12.29 11.24
C LYS A 102 -6.01 11.69 9.83
N THR A 103 -5.37 12.36 8.88
CA THR A 103 -5.17 11.85 7.53
C THR A 103 -3.68 11.84 7.25
N ILE A 104 -3.08 10.65 7.18
CA ILE A 104 -1.75 10.48 6.61
C ILE A 104 -1.90 10.76 5.11
N HIS A 105 -1.70 12.01 4.72
CA HIS A 105 -1.50 12.35 3.31
C HIS A 105 -0.11 11.84 2.93
N PHE A 106 -0.09 10.75 2.16
CA PHE A 106 1.12 10.35 1.45
C PHE A 106 1.42 11.45 0.45
N ASP A 107 2.58 12.08 0.63
CA ASP A 107 3.06 13.19 -0.17
C ASP A 107 3.39 12.67 -1.58
N TYR A 108 2.37 12.65 -2.44
CA TYR A 108 2.52 12.40 -3.88
C TYR A 108 3.05 13.68 -4.54
N SER A 109 4.27 14.07 -4.20
CA SER A 109 5.04 15.02 -5.01
C SER A 109 5.93 14.16 -5.94
N GLU A 110 5.67 14.06 -7.24
CA GLU A 110 5.40 15.16 -8.18
C GLU A 110 4.33 14.81 -9.24
N SER A 111 3.50 15.81 -9.53
CA SER A 111 2.73 16.05 -10.76
C SER A 111 1.55 15.11 -11.10
N ILE A 112 0.36 15.40 -10.55
CA ILE A 112 -0.87 15.48 -11.36
C ILE A 112 -1.74 16.62 -10.81
N SER A 113 -1.64 17.80 -11.42
CA SER A 113 -2.73 18.78 -11.37
C SER A 113 -3.89 18.24 -12.22
N ARG A 114 -4.69 17.33 -11.66
CA ARG A 114 -6.03 17.04 -12.20
C ARG A 114 -6.99 16.98 -11.03
N ASN A 115 -7.96 17.89 -11.07
CA ASN A 115 -9.17 17.84 -10.27
C ASN A 115 -9.82 16.46 -10.46
N LEU A 116 -9.68 15.57 -9.47
CA LEU A 116 -10.41 14.33 -9.42
C LEU A 116 -11.54 14.48 -8.40
N ASP A 117 -12.74 14.54 -8.95
CA ASP A 117 -14.01 14.49 -8.27
C ASP A 117 -14.06 13.21 -7.41
N VAL A 118 -14.18 13.37 -6.10
CA VAL A 118 -14.04 12.28 -5.12
C VAL A 118 -15.24 11.34 -5.23
N LYS A 119 -15.15 10.31 -6.05
CA LYS A 119 -16.12 9.21 -6.09
C LYS A 119 -15.58 7.96 -5.40
N GLN A 120 -16.12 7.76 -4.19
CA GLN A 120 -16.21 6.51 -3.42
C GLN A 120 -15.00 5.56 -3.48
N THR A 121 -14.04 5.81 -2.60
CA THR A 121 -13.07 4.79 -2.20
C THR A 121 -13.81 3.62 -1.51
N ARG A 122 -13.75 2.42 -2.09
CA ARG A 122 -14.12 1.19 -1.38
C ARG A 122 -13.15 1.01 -0.21
N ILE A 123 -13.67 1.02 1.00
CA ILE A 123 -12.91 0.67 2.21
C ILE A 123 -12.60 -0.82 2.11
N ILE A 124 -11.34 -1.18 1.87
CA ILE A 124 -10.88 -2.56 1.99
C ILE A 124 -10.73 -2.86 3.48
N PRO A 125 -11.52 -3.79 4.05
CA PRO A 125 -11.39 -4.14 5.45
C PRO A 125 -10.03 -4.80 5.68
N LEU A 126 -9.22 -4.26 6.60
CA LEU A 126 -8.07 -4.95 7.15
C LEU A 126 -8.57 -6.32 7.65
N LYS A 127 -8.00 -7.42 7.14
CA LYS A 127 -8.29 -8.75 7.66
C LYS A 127 -8.09 -8.71 9.19
N LYS A 128 -9.21 -8.88 9.91
CA LYS A 128 -9.19 -9.24 11.33
C LYS A 128 -8.44 -10.57 11.40
N ASP A 129 -7.26 -10.51 12.01
CA ASP A 129 -6.76 -11.46 13.01
C ASP A 129 -5.25 -11.20 13.15
N ILE A 130 -4.93 -10.05 13.74
CA ILE A 130 -3.64 -9.85 14.39
C ILE A 130 -3.91 -10.13 15.86
N GLU A 131 -3.75 -11.39 16.27
CA GLU A 131 -3.63 -11.70 17.70
C GLU A 131 -2.34 -11.04 18.19
N ILE A 132 -2.49 -9.98 18.97
CA ILE A 132 -1.38 -9.35 19.67
C ILE A 132 -1.04 -10.27 20.85
N PRO A 133 0.16 -10.88 20.92
CA PRO A 133 0.56 -11.63 22.09
C PRO A 133 0.59 -10.68 23.29
N PHE A 134 -0.22 -10.97 24.30
CA PHE A 134 -0.14 -10.30 25.59
C PHE A 134 1.22 -10.66 26.20
N LEU A 135 2.15 -9.70 26.28
CA LEU A 135 3.41 -9.88 26.98
C LEU A 135 3.11 -9.96 28.47
N GLU A 136 2.94 -11.18 29.00
CA GLU A 136 2.91 -11.40 30.45
C GLU A 136 4.26 -11.01 31.06
N ASN A 137 4.14 -10.38 32.23
CA ASN A 137 5.22 -9.83 33.02
C ASN A 137 6.39 -10.82 33.22
N GLN A 138 7.59 -10.41 32.80
CA GLN A 138 8.84 -10.86 33.41
C GLN A 138 9.57 -9.65 34.01
N TYR A 139 8.99 -9.11 35.07
CA TYR A 139 9.78 -8.54 36.16
C TYR A 139 9.71 -9.54 37.32
N ILE A 140 10.72 -10.40 37.41
CA ILE A 140 11.06 -11.09 38.66
C ILE A 140 12.54 -10.76 38.89
N ASN A 141 12.79 -10.02 39.96
CA ASN A 141 14.10 -9.85 40.59
C ASN A 141 14.57 -11.18 41.20
#